data_AF-A0A8C5FRE9-F1
#
_entry.id   AF-A0A8C5FRE9-F1
#
_cell.length_a   1.000
_cell.length_b   1.000
_cell.length_c   1.000
_cell.angle_alpha   90.00
_cell.angle_beta   90.00
_cell.angle_gamma   90.00
#
_symmetry.space_group_name_H-M   'P 1'
#
loop_
_entity.id
_entity.type
_entity.pdbx_description
1 polymer ?
#
loop_
_entity_poly.entity_id
_entity_poly.type
_entity_poly.pdbx_seq_one_letter_code
_entity_poly.pdbx_strand_id
1 'polypeptide(L)'
;MSSSSFRMSYGQPGSIRSSRSSTQYSTAPKAFSLCGPAGNRISTSTVRTVSSGYGGGHGGGYGGGMSFGGGSGGYGSGSYGNFDLSQAVDQSHINLNEKATMQNLNDRLASYLDKVRCLEAANSKLEVQIREYYETKGPAAERDYSNYWAIINDLKDKIHGATVDNANILLQIDNSKLAADDFRTKFEHELMMRQSVEADIGNLRRLLDQTTLTKADLEMQIEGLQDELAYLKKNHAEVGPTTSLSLRLVDAAPQQDLSRVLDEIRSQYEGITDKHRRDQEAWFNDKLSMVSLSLSLSLIQILSGRPPLTPLTRPLQKGALENTLGETEARYSSMLAGYQNQINMMESELANVRSSIEQQGQEYRMLLDIKTRLEQEIATYRSLLETEESRYDLLVLVEAMWLGRWSGLAGHRKVAGSIPGSS
;
A
#
# COMPACT_ATOMS: atom_id res chain seq x y z
N MET A 1 -30.88 41.57 41.03
CA MET A 1 -30.58 42.86 40.38
C MET A 1 -29.28 42.71 39.59
N SER A 2 -29.39 42.36 38.31
CA SER A 2 -28.66 42.96 37.18
C SER A 2 -28.92 42.09 35.96
N SER A 3 -29.61 42.69 35.01
CA SER A 3 -30.03 42.14 33.72
C SER A 3 -28.91 42.30 32.70
N SER A 4 -28.73 41.34 31.79
CA SER A 4 -28.33 41.66 30.42
C SER A 4 -28.77 40.57 29.45
N SER A 5 -29.91 40.83 28.82
CA SER A 5 -30.43 40.23 27.60
C SER A 5 -29.79 40.85 26.35
N PHE A 6 -30.10 40.25 25.17
CA PHE A 6 -29.81 40.64 23.77
C PHE A 6 -28.53 40.01 23.16
N ARG A 7 -28.51 39.50 21.92
CA ARG A 7 -29.39 39.65 20.76
C ARG A 7 -29.16 38.51 19.76
N MET A 8 -30.25 38.02 19.17
CA MET A 8 -30.27 37.15 17.99
C MET A 8 -30.19 38.05 16.74
N SER A 9 -29.25 37.77 15.82
CA SER A 9 -29.12 38.51 14.55
C SER A 9 -29.11 37.55 13.37
N TYR A 10 -30.11 37.70 12.51
CA TYR A 10 -30.16 37.13 11.17
C TYR A 10 -29.19 37.89 10.25
N GLY A 11 -28.50 37.17 9.36
CA GLY A 11 -27.66 37.71 8.29
C GLY A 11 -27.68 36.79 7.07
N GLN A 12 -28.11 37.34 5.94
CA GLN A 12 -28.32 36.71 4.63
C GLN A 12 -27.01 36.35 3.88
N PRO A 13 -27.10 35.60 2.75
CA PRO A 13 -25.97 34.89 2.14
C PRO A 13 -25.12 35.79 1.22
N GLY A 14 -23.81 35.55 1.23
CA GLY A 14 -22.85 36.33 0.45
C GLY A 14 -21.94 35.48 -0.43
N SER A 15 -22.10 35.68 -1.74
CA SER A 15 -21.10 35.63 -2.81
C SER A 15 -20.48 34.28 -3.24
N ILE A 16 -20.98 33.79 -4.38
CA ILE A 16 -20.32 32.83 -5.27
C ILE A 16 -19.09 33.53 -5.88
N ARG A 17 -17.89 33.18 -5.43
CA ARG A 17 -16.64 33.53 -6.11
C ARG A 17 -16.37 32.49 -7.20
N SER A 18 -16.58 32.89 -8.44
CA SER A 18 -16.06 32.20 -9.63
C SER A 18 -14.53 32.34 -9.65
N SER A 19 -13.83 31.25 -9.32
CA SER A 19 -12.41 31.12 -9.57
C SER A 19 -12.22 30.17 -10.75
N ARG A 20 -11.89 30.76 -11.90
CA ARG A 20 -11.38 30.05 -13.08
C ARG A 20 -10.04 29.40 -12.70
N SER A 21 -10.00 28.07 -12.59
CA SER A 21 -8.75 27.31 -12.59
C SER A 21 -8.54 26.70 -13.97
N SER A 22 -7.52 27.17 -14.67
CA SER A 22 -7.03 26.59 -15.92
C SER A 22 -6.38 25.23 -15.66
N THR A 23 -6.95 24.16 -16.22
CA THR A 23 -6.32 22.84 -16.26
C THR A 23 -5.17 22.86 -17.27
N GLN A 24 -3.93 22.92 -16.80
CA GLN A 24 -2.76 22.56 -17.60
C GLN A 24 -2.47 21.08 -17.38
N TYR A 25 -2.53 20.30 -18.44
CA TYR A 25 -2.03 18.93 -18.46
C TYR A 25 -0.51 18.97 -18.41
N SER A 26 0.09 18.57 -17.29
CA SER A 26 1.53 18.29 -17.22
C SER A 26 1.76 16.81 -17.55
N THR A 27 2.36 16.59 -18.72
CA THR A 27 2.94 15.32 -19.13
C THR A 27 4.15 14.99 -18.26
N ALA A 28 4.22 13.75 -17.78
CA ALA A 28 5.35 13.24 -17.00
C ALA A 28 6.66 13.28 -17.83
N PRO A 29 7.80 13.71 -17.26
CA PRO A 29 9.07 13.63 -17.95
C PRO A 29 9.59 12.19 -17.93
N LYS A 30 10.01 11.73 -19.11
CA LYS A 30 10.74 10.48 -19.34
C LYS A 30 12.10 10.55 -18.65
N ALA A 31 12.39 9.60 -17.76
CA ALA A 31 13.73 9.41 -17.21
C ALA A 31 14.57 8.52 -18.14
N PHE A 32 15.74 9.04 -18.49
CA PHE A 32 16.80 8.37 -19.25
C PHE A 32 17.40 7.20 -18.45
N SER A 33 17.51 6.05 -19.10
CA SER A 33 18.29 4.90 -18.66
C SER A 33 19.77 5.09 -18.99
N LEU A 34 20.63 5.11 -17.96
CA LEU A 34 22.08 4.96 -18.10
C LEU A 34 22.50 3.53 -17.80
N CYS A 35 23.37 3.04 -18.69
CA CYS A 35 23.98 1.72 -18.77
C CYS A 35 25.08 1.53 -17.71
N GLY A 36 25.13 0.34 -17.10
CA GLY A 36 26.22 -0.15 -16.26
C GLY A 36 26.09 -1.68 -16.06
N PRO A 37 27.13 -2.50 -16.31
CA PRO A 37 26.99 -3.95 -16.44
C PRO A 37 27.35 -4.66 -15.13
N ALA A 38 26.41 -5.44 -14.57
CA ALA A 38 26.62 -6.71 -13.87
C ALA A 38 25.37 -7.11 -13.08
N GLY A 39 24.96 -8.37 -13.22
CA GLY A 39 24.21 -9.05 -12.16
C GLY A 39 22.69 -9.17 -12.35
N ASN A 40 22.30 -10.33 -12.90
CA ASN A 40 21.10 -11.10 -12.62
C ASN A 40 19.71 -10.55 -13.06
N ARG A 41 19.26 -11.18 -14.16
CA ARG A 41 17.92 -11.28 -14.75
C ARG A 41 16.76 -11.08 -13.77
N ILE A 42 15.96 -10.05 -14.02
CA ILE A 42 14.58 -9.93 -13.54
C ILE A 42 13.70 -10.76 -14.47
N SER A 43 13.14 -11.86 -13.96
CA SER A 43 12.11 -12.64 -14.63
C SER A 43 10.79 -11.88 -14.64
N THR A 44 10.20 -11.73 -15.81
CA THR A 44 8.85 -11.24 -16.03
C THR A 44 7.83 -12.28 -15.56
N SER A 45 7.07 -11.97 -14.51
CA SER A 45 5.90 -12.77 -14.12
C SER A 45 4.68 -12.34 -14.94
N THR A 46 4.37 -13.10 -15.99
CA THR A 46 3.07 -13.05 -16.65
C THR A 46 2.02 -13.61 -15.71
N VAL A 47 1.08 -12.78 -15.26
CA VAL A 47 -0.14 -13.22 -14.58
C VAL A 47 -1.02 -13.89 -15.63
N ARG A 48 -1.15 -15.22 -15.56
CA ARG A 48 -2.21 -15.96 -16.26
C ARG A 48 -3.39 -16.10 -15.31
N THR A 49 -4.45 -15.37 -15.60
CA THR A 49 -5.78 -15.54 -15.01
C THR A 49 -6.29 -16.93 -15.39
N VAL A 50 -6.49 -17.81 -14.42
CA VAL A 50 -7.22 -19.08 -14.59
C VAL A 50 -8.67 -18.85 -14.21
N SER A 51 -9.50 -18.54 -15.19
CA SER A 51 -10.96 -18.59 -15.04
C SER A 51 -11.42 -20.04 -15.15
N SER A 52 -11.90 -20.60 -14.05
CA SER A 52 -12.76 -21.79 -14.04
C SER A 52 -14.13 -21.39 -14.59
N GLY A 53 -14.48 -21.86 -15.78
CA GLY A 53 -15.76 -21.59 -16.41
C GLY A 53 -16.06 -22.57 -17.53
N TYR A 54 -16.88 -23.57 -17.21
CA TYR A 54 -17.79 -24.29 -18.12
C TYR A 54 -17.20 -24.80 -19.46
N GLY A 55 -16.58 -25.99 -19.41
CA GLY A 55 -16.32 -26.81 -20.59
C GLY A 55 -17.40 -27.88 -20.75
N GLY A 56 -18.32 -27.67 -21.71
CA GLY A 56 -19.22 -28.70 -22.19
C GLY A 56 -18.45 -29.74 -23.01
N GLY A 57 -18.43 -30.99 -22.52
CA GLY A 57 -17.91 -32.14 -23.26
C GLY A 57 -19.06 -33.05 -23.67
N HIS A 58 -19.42 -33.03 -24.95
CA HIS A 58 -20.16 -34.10 -25.62
C HIS A 58 -19.39 -34.47 -26.87
N GLY A 59 -19.15 -35.77 -27.05
CA GLY A 59 -18.80 -36.34 -28.33
C GLY A 59 -17.43 -37.00 -28.38
N GLY A 60 -17.45 -38.33 -28.49
CA GLY A 60 -16.57 -39.03 -29.41
C GLY A 60 -15.46 -39.87 -28.79
N GLY A 61 -15.61 -41.19 -28.98
CA GLY A 61 -14.51 -42.14 -29.02
C GLY A 61 -14.56 -43.17 -27.90
N TYR A 62 -14.75 -44.44 -28.24
CA TYR A 62 -13.78 -45.53 -28.02
C TYR A 62 -14.32 -46.86 -28.59
N GLY A 63 -13.49 -47.48 -29.44
CA GLY A 63 -13.44 -48.93 -29.73
C GLY A 63 -14.57 -49.52 -30.58
N GLY A 64 -14.37 -50.13 -31.76
CA GLY A 64 -13.21 -50.87 -32.24
C GLY A 64 -13.41 -52.37 -31.94
N GLY A 65 -13.82 -53.15 -32.94
CA GLY A 65 -13.90 -54.62 -32.84
C GLY A 65 -14.83 -55.28 -33.86
N MET A 66 -14.42 -55.31 -35.13
CA MET A 66 -14.95 -56.28 -36.10
C MET A 66 -14.21 -57.61 -35.89
N SER A 67 -14.93 -58.72 -35.75
CA SER A 67 -14.45 -60.02 -36.25
C SER A 67 -15.61 -60.99 -36.41
N PHE A 68 -16.10 -61.09 -37.64
CA PHE A 68 -16.81 -62.26 -38.15
C PHE A 68 -15.75 -63.22 -38.69
N GLY A 69 -15.67 -64.42 -38.13
CA GLY A 69 -14.76 -65.46 -38.65
C GLY A 69 -14.55 -66.59 -37.65
N GLY A 70 -15.08 -67.76 -37.96
CA GLY A 70 -14.86 -68.97 -37.17
C GLY A 70 -15.73 -70.12 -37.65
N GLY A 71 -15.41 -70.66 -38.82
CA GLY A 71 -15.99 -71.90 -39.33
C GLY A 71 -15.34 -73.13 -38.71
N SER A 72 -16.14 -74.19 -38.55
CA SER A 72 -15.79 -75.62 -38.54
C SER A 72 -17.13 -76.35 -38.32
N GLY A 73 -17.65 -77.23 -39.16
CA GLY A 73 -16.95 -78.23 -39.95
C GLY A 73 -17.12 -79.59 -39.28
N GLY A 74 -18.04 -80.42 -39.80
CA GLY A 74 -17.81 -81.86 -39.82
C GLY A 74 -18.89 -82.79 -39.24
N TYR A 75 -19.41 -83.63 -40.14
CA TYR A 75 -19.65 -85.09 -40.04
C TYR A 75 -20.53 -85.59 -38.87
N GLY A 76 -21.65 -86.28 -39.08
CA GLY A 76 -21.84 -87.41 -39.99
C GLY A 76 -21.77 -88.71 -39.19
N SER A 77 -22.92 -89.31 -38.86
CA SER A 77 -23.12 -90.74 -38.56
C SER A 77 -24.63 -90.96 -38.40
N GLY A 78 -25.37 -91.79 -39.15
CA GLY A 78 -24.98 -92.94 -39.94
C GLY A 78 -25.40 -94.22 -39.21
N SER A 79 -26.28 -95.00 -39.85
CA SER A 79 -26.60 -96.42 -39.58
C SER A 79 -27.73 -96.66 -38.55
N TYR A 80 -28.76 -97.50 -38.76
CA TYR A 80 -28.94 -98.70 -39.60
C TYR A 80 -30.43 -98.82 -39.99
N GLY A 81 -30.77 -99.27 -41.21
CA GLY A 81 -31.53 -100.53 -41.29
C GLY A 81 -32.67 -100.53 -42.33
N ASN A 82 -32.29 -100.89 -43.55
CA ASN A 82 -33.05 -101.53 -44.62
C ASN A 82 -34.38 -102.23 -44.23
N PHE A 83 -35.50 -101.87 -44.87
CA PHE A 83 -36.59 -102.82 -45.18
C PHE A 83 -37.40 -102.33 -46.39
N ASP A 84 -37.05 -102.83 -47.57
CA ASP A 84 -37.96 -102.91 -48.71
C ASP A 84 -38.50 -104.35 -48.72
N LEU A 85 -39.82 -104.51 -48.54
CA LEU A 85 -40.53 -105.73 -48.87
C LEU A 85 -41.95 -105.36 -49.27
N SER A 86 -42.17 -105.42 -50.59
CA SER A 86 -43.48 -105.46 -51.21
C SER A 86 -44.42 -106.44 -50.50
N GLN A 87 -45.72 -106.12 -50.56
CA GLN A 87 -46.84 -107.07 -50.47
C GLN A 87 -47.43 -107.31 -49.07
N ALA A 88 -48.39 -106.45 -48.69
CA ALA A 88 -49.69 -106.84 -48.12
C ALA A 88 -50.46 -105.58 -47.71
N VAL A 89 -51.31 -105.11 -48.62
CA VAL A 89 -52.42 -104.22 -48.31
C VAL A 89 -53.34 -104.98 -47.35
N ASP A 90 -53.34 -104.62 -46.06
CA ASP A 90 -54.56 -104.43 -45.26
C ASP A 90 -54.26 -103.99 -43.82
N GLN A 91 -54.87 -102.86 -43.44
CA GLN A 91 -55.24 -102.45 -42.07
C GLN A 91 -54.19 -102.19 -40.97
N SER A 92 -52.89 -102.34 -41.21
CA SER A 92 -51.81 -102.05 -40.23
C SER A 92 -51.11 -100.69 -40.39
N HIS A 93 -51.23 -100.04 -41.56
CA HIS A 93 -50.52 -98.80 -41.89
C HIS A 93 -51.05 -97.54 -41.19
N ILE A 94 -52.30 -97.54 -40.72
CA ILE A 94 -52.90 -96.38 -40.03
C ILE A 94 -52.41 -96.30 -38.58
N ASN A 95 -52.25 -97.44 -37.90
CA ASN A 95 -51.75 -97.49 -36.51
C ASN A 95 -50.24 -97.21 -36.42
N LEU A 96 -49.46 -97.51 -37.46
CA LEU A 96 -48.04 -97.14 -37.56
C LEU A 96 -47.86 -95.64 -37.80
N ASN A 97 -48.75 -95.01 -38.59
CA ASN A 97 -48.74 -93.58 -38.80
C ASN A 97 -49.11 -92.81 -37.53
N GLU A 98 -50.12 -93.27 -36.78
CA GLU A 98 -50.49 -92.68 -35.48
C GLU A 98 -49.42 -92.88 -34.40
N LYS A 99 -48.74 -94.03 -34.40
CA LYS A 99 -47.61 -94.26 -33.50
C LYS A 99 -46.39 -93.40 -33.86
N ALA A 100 -46.12 -93.20 -35.16
CA ALA A 100 -45.04 -92.33 -35.62
C ALA A 100 -45.33 -90.84 -35.35
N THR A 101 -46.58 -90.39 -35.49
CA THR A 101 -46.97 -89.02 -35.11
C THR A 101 -46.91 -88.82 -33.61
N MET A 102 -47.33 -89.79 -32.79
CA MET A 102 -47.16 -89.77 -31.34
C MET A 102 -45.68 -89.77 -30.92
N GLN A 103 -44.83 -90.52 -31.62
CA GLN A 103 -43.39 -90.49 -31.39
C GLN A 103 -42.81 -89.10 -31.72
N ASN A 104 -43.20 -88.49 -32.85
CA ASN A 104 -42.74 -87.15 -33.21
C ASN A 104 -43.17 -86.08 -32.20
N LEU A 105 -44.39 -86.20 -31.66
CA LEU A 105 -44.89 -85.32 -30.59
C LEU A 105 -44.10 -85.53 -29.30
N ASN A 106 -43.81 -86.77 -28.93
CA ASN A 106 -42.99 -87.08 -27.76
C ASN A 106 -41.55 -86.61 -27.91
N ASP A 107 -40.94 -86.74 -29.09
CA ASP A 107 -39.59 -86.25 -29.38
C ASP A 107 -39.54 -84.71 -29.32
N ARG A 108 -40.58 -84.04 -29.83
CA ARG A 108 -40.74 -82.58 -29.66
C ARG A 108 -40.91 -82.20 -28.19
N LEU A 109 -41.73 -82.92 -27.44
CA LEU A 109 -41.94 -82.68 -26.01
C LEU A 109 -40.64 -82.89 -25.22
N ALA A 110 -39.86 -83.92 -25.54
CA ALA A 110 -38.53 -84.15 -24.96
C ALA A 110 -37.59 -82.97 -25.27
N SER A 111 -37.56 -82.49 -26.51
CA SER A 111 -36.76 -81.31 -26.89
C SER A 111 -37.19 -80.04 -26.16
N TYR A 112 -38.49 -79.86 -25.91
CA TYR A 112 -39.01 -78.75 -25.10
C TYR A 112 -38.63 -78.89 -23.62
N LEU A 113 -38.72 -80.09 -23.04
CA LEU A 113 -38.30 -80.34 -21.67
C LEU A 113 -36.80 -80.08 -21.48
N ASP A 114 -35.95 -80.51 -22.41
CA ASP A 114 -34.52 -80.22 -22.36
C ASP A 114 -34.24 -78.72 -22.53
N LYS A 115 -35.00 -78.04 -23.39
CA LYS A 115 -34.90 -76.58 -23.51
C LYS A 115 -35.33 -75.86 -22.24
N VAL A 116 -36.39 -76.30 -21.57
CA VAL A 116 -36.84 -75.75 -20.28
C VAL A 116 -35.78 -75.96 -19.22
N ARG A 117 -35.20 -77.17 -19.11
CA ARG A 117 -34.08 -77.45 -18.19
C ARG A 117 -32.87 -76.57 -18.44
N CYS A 118 -32.50 -76.35 -19.71
CA CYS A 118 -31.41 -75.46 -20.07
C CYS A 118 -31.70 -73.99 -19.70
N LEU A 119 -32.95 -73.55 -19.88
CA LEU A 119 -33.38 -72.20 -19.51
C LEU A 119 -33.46 -72.02 -17.99
N GLU A 120 -33.92 -73.02 -17.26
CA GLU A 120 -33.92 -73.03 -15.78
C GLU A 120 -32.49 -72.97 -15.23
N ALA A 121 -31.57 -73.76 -15.78
CA ALA A 121 -30.16 -73.73 -15.40
C ALA A 121 -29.52 -72.37 -15.74
N ALA A 122 -29.82 -71.80 -16.91
CA ALA A 122 -29.35 -70.48 -17.30
C ALA A 122 -29.92 -69.37 -16.41
N ASN A 123 -31.22 -69.43 -16.07
CA ASN A 123 -31.85 -68.48 -15.16
C ASN A 123 -31.26 -68.57 -13.76
N SER A 124 -31.06 -69.78 -13.23
CA SER A 124 -30.41 -69.97 -11.93
C SER A 124 -29.00 -69.35 -11.91
N LYS A 125 -28.22 -69.54 -12.99
CA LYS A 125 -26.90 -68.92 -13.12
C LYS A 125 -26.98 -67.39 -13.16
N LEU A 126 -27.92 -66.84 -13.92
CA LEU A 126 -28.12 -65.38 -14.01
C LEU A 126 -28.58 -64.79 -12.67
N GLU A 127 -29.44 -65.48 -11.92
CA GLU A 127 -29.87 -65.06 -10.58
C GLU A 127 -28.69 -64.98 -9.60
N VAL A 128 -27.78 -65.95 -9.65
CA VAL A 128 -26.55 -65.92 -8.84
C VAL A 128 -25.65 -64.76 -9.23
N GLN A 129 -25.44 -64.53 -10.54
CA GLN A 129 -24.63 -63.40 -11.02
C GLN A 129 -25.24 -62.04 -10.68
N ILE A 130 -26.56 -61.92 -10.74
CA ILE A 130 -27.29 -60.72 -10.32
C ILE A 130 -27.07 -60.47 -8.82
N ARG A 131 -27.19 -61.52 -8.00
CA ARG A 131 -26.96 -61.42 -6.55
C ARG A 131 -25.53 -60.99 -6.22
N GLU A 132 -24.53 -61.66 -6.80
CA GLU A 132 -23.12 -61.32 -6.63
C GLU A 132 -22.80 -59.89 -7.08
N TYR A 133 -23.40 -59.44 -8.20
CA TYR A 133 -23.27 -58.06 -8.67
C TYR A 133 -23.87 -57.06 -7.67
N TYR A 134 -25.04 -57.33 -7.11
CA TYR A 134 -25.62 -56.46 -6.08
C TYR A 134 -24.82 -56.48 -4.76
N GLU A 135 -24.16 -57.57 -4.42
CA GLU A 135 -23.29 -57.65 -3.24
C GLU A 135 -21.96 -56.90 -3.44
N THR A 136 -21.33 -57.01 -4.61
CA THR A 136 -20.04 -56.36 -4.90
C THR A 136 -20.14 -54.94 -5.44
N LYS A 137 -21.24 -54.60 -6.13
CA LYS A 137 -21.42 -53.33 -6.85
C LYS A 137 -22.74 -52.62 -6.52
N GLY A 138 -23.53 -53.16 -5.59
CA GLY A 138 -24.74 -52.51 -5.13
C GLY A 138 -24.45 -51.14 -4.49
N PRO A 139 -25.48 -50.29 -4.33
CA PRO A 139 -25.35 -48.96 -3.73
C PRO A 139 -24.86 -48.97 -2.26
N ALA A 140 -24.80 -50.16 -1.63
CA ALA A 140 -24.27 -50.39 -0.29
C ALA A 140 -22.88 -51.04 -0.26
N ALA A 141 -22.28 -51.36 -1.42
CA ALA A 141 -20.89 -51.80 -1.47
C ALA A 141 -20.00 -50.60 -1.08
N GLU A 142 -19.36 -50.68 0.09
CA GLU A 142 -18.44 -49.65 0.57
C GLU A 142 -17.38 -49.39 -0.50
N ARG A 143 -17.47 -48.23 -1.16
CA ARG A 143 -16.40 -47.77 -2.05
C ARG A 143 -15.23 -47.41 -1.15
N ASP A 144 -14.11 -48.10 -1.29
CA ASP A 144 -12.90 -47.83 -0.52
C ASP A 144 -12.31 -46.44 -0.86
N TYR A 145 -12.71 -45.43 -0.09
CA TYR A 145 -12.18 -44.06 -0.21
C TYR A 145 -10.84 -43.85 0.50
N SER A 146 -10.27 -44.90 1.11
CA SER A 146 -9.04 -44.85 1.91
C SER A 146 -7.86 -44.19 1.17
N ASN A 147 -7.69 -44.48 -0.12
CA ASN A 147 -6.62 -43.89 -0.94
C ASN A 147 -6.80 -42.36 -1.13
N TYR A 148 -8.04 -41.88 -1.20
CA TYR A 148 -8.32 -40.44 -1.29
C TYR A 148 -8.06 -39.74 0.05
N TRP A 149 -8.33 -40.40 1.17
CA TRP A 149 -8.03 -39.85 2.50
C TRP A 149 -6.53 -39.62 2.71
N ALA A 150 -5.67 -40.53 2.25
CA ALA A 150 -4.22 -40.35 2.32
C ALA A 150 -3.76 -39.12 1.54
N ILE A 151 -4.26 -38.92 0.31
CA ILE A 151 -3.94 -37.74 -0.52
C ILE A 151 -4.49 -36.47 0.11
N ILE A 152 -5.71 -36.49 0.63
CA ILE A 152 -6.34 -35.33 1.29
C ILE A 152 -5.55 -34.93 2.54
N ASN A 153 -5.09 -35.89 3.35
CA ASN A 153 -4.31 -35.60 4.53
C ASN A 153 -2.92 -35.05 4.18
N ASP A 154 -2.22 -35.64 3.20
CA ASP A 154 -0.94 -35.09 2.71
C ASP A 154 -1.09 -33.65 2.17
N LEU A 155 -2.18 -33.36 1.44
CA LEU A 155 -2.48 -32.01 0.99
C LEU A 155 -2.78 -31.06 2.15
N LYS A 156 -3.51 -31.51 3.17
CA LYS A 156 -3.77 -30.71 4.38
C LYS A 156 -2.48 -30.42 5.14
N ASP A 157 -1.60 -31.40 5.28
CA ASP A 157 -0.30 -31.23 5.95
C ASP A 157 0.60 -30.26 5.19
N LYS A 158 0.62 -30.34 3.85
CA LYS A 158 1.33 -29.37 3.00
C LYS A 158 0.77 -27.95 3.14
N ILE A 159 -0.55 -27.80 3.18
CA ILE A 159 -1.20 -26.49 3.41
C ILE A 159 -0.83 -25.97 4.80
N HIS A 160 -0.85 -26.83 5.82
CA HIS A 160 -0.50 -26.44 7.18
C HIS A 160 0.97 -26.03 7.29
N GLY A 161 1.89 -26.82 6.74
CA GLY A 161 3.30 -26.50 6.65
C GLY A 161 3.55 -25.17 5.93
N ALA A 162 2.94 -24.97 4.76
CA ALA A 162 3.05 -23.72 4.02
C ALA A 162 2.47 -22.51 4.80
N THR A 163 1.42 -22.72 5.60
CA THR A 163 0.84 -21.66 6.43
C THR A 163 1.78 -21.27 7.58
N VAL A 164 2.40 -22.26 8.23
CA VAL A 164 3.40 -22.04 9.28
C VAL A 164 4.65 -21.37 8.72
N ASP A 165 5.14 -21.83 7.56
CA ASP A 165 6.30 -21.22 6.88
C ASP A 165 6.02 -19.77 6.48
N ASN A 166 4.82 -19.48 5.97
CA ASN A 166 4.40 -18.12 5.66
C ASN A 166 4.37 -17.23 6.92
N ALA A 167 3.81 -17.74 8.03
CA ALA A 167 3.85 -17.03 9.31
C ALA A 167 5.29 -16.78 9.79
N ASN A 168 6.18 -17.76 9.66
CA ASN A 168 7.60 -17.61 10.00
C ASN A 168 8.29 -16.55 9.14
N ILE A 169 8.02 -16.51 7.83
CA ILE A 169 8.56 -15.48 6.92
C ILE A 169 8.06 -14.09 7.33
N LEU A 170 6.77 -13.94 7.64
CA LEU A 170 6.21 -12.67 8.10
C LEU A 170 6.89 -12.18 9.39
N LEU A 171 7.12 -13.08 10.36
CA LEU A 171 7.85 -12.74 11.58
C LEU A 171 9.29 -12.32 11.30
N GLN A 172 9.99 -12.98 10.38
CA GLN A 172 11.34 -12.59 9.97
C GLN A 172 11.37 -11.22 9.29
N ILE A 173 10.36 -10.93 8.46
CA ILE A 173 10.20 -9.62 7.82
C ILE A 173 10.01 -8.53 8.89
N ASP A 174 9.11 -8.76 9.86
CA ASP A 174 8.85 -7.79 10.91
C ASP A 174 10.06 -7.61 11.84
N ASN A 175 10.77 -8.69 12.17
CA ASN A 175 12.03 -8.60 12.92
C ASN A 175 13.09 -7.79 12.16
N SER A 176 13.24 -8.03 10.85
CA SER A 176 14.17 -7.30 10.00
C SER A 176 13.82 -5.81 9.89
N LYS A 177 12.52 -5.48 9.80
CA LYS A 177 12.03 -4.10 9.81
C LYS A 177 12.32 -3.41 11.14
N LEU A 178 12.00 -4.07 12.27
CA LEU A 178 12.29 -3.52 13.60
C LEU A 178 13.79 -3.27 13.80
N ALA A 179 14.65 -4.18 13.33
CA ALA A 179 16.10 -3.99 13.38
C ALA A 179 16.54 -2.81 12.49
N ALA A 180 15.96 -2.66 11.29
CA ALA A 180 16.25 -1.54 10.41
C ALA A 180 15.83 -0.19 11.03
N ASP A 181 14.65 -0.15 11.67
CA ASP A 181 14.16 1.05 12.36
C ASP A 181 15.03 1.40 13.57
N ASP A 182 15.47 0.40 14.36
CA ASP A 182 16.41 0.60 15.47
C ASP A 182 17.75 1.19 14.98
N PHE A 183 18.32 0.66 13.89
CA PHE A 183 19.52 1.23 13.29
C PHE A 183 19.29 2.64 12.72
N ARG A 184 18.12 2.89 12.15
CA ARG A 184 17.75 4.23 11.66
C ARG A 184 17.72 5.24 12.80
N THR A 185 17.04 4.93 13.91
CA THR A 185 16.98 5.82 15.08
C THR A 185 18.37 6.05 15.67
N LYS A 186 19.20 5.01 15.78
CA LYS A 186 20.59 5.15 16.23
C LYS A 186 21.41 6.05 15.32
N PHE A 187 21.26 5.89 14.00
CA PHE A 187 21.94 6.74 13.02
C PHE A 187 21.48 8.20 13.12
N GLU A 188 20.17 8.44 13.23
CA GLU A 188 19.62 9.79 13.39
C GLU A 188 20.13 10.45 14.69
N HIS A 189 20.20 9.70 15.80
CA HIS A 189 20.77 10.19 17.06
C HIS A 189 22.25 10.54 16.94
N GLU A 190 23.06 9.64 16.37
CA GLU A 190 24.49 9.86 16.16
C GLU A 190 24.74 11.05 15.23
N LEU A 191 23.93 11.20 14.17
CA LEU A 191 24.01 12.34 13.25
C LEU A 191 23.74 13.66 13.98
N MET A 192 22.72 13.71 14.83
CA MET A 192 22.40 14.91 15.63
C MET A 192 23.55 15.25 16.59
N MET A 193 24.09 14.25 17.29
CA MET A 193 25.24 14.43 18.18
C MET A 193 26.46 14.95 17.40
N ARG A 194 26.75 14.37 16.24
CA ARG A 194 27.85 14.80 15.36
C ARG A 194 27.67 16.24 14.91
N GLN A 195 26.47 16.64 14.49
CA GLN A 195 26.17 18.01 14.10
C GLN A 195 26.33 19.00 15.26
N SER A 196 25.92 18.63 16.47
CA SER A 196 26.13 19.44 17.67
C SER A 196 27.62 19.66 17.93
N VAL A 197 28.42 18.59 17.89
CA VAL A 197 29.87 18.67 18.11
C VAL A 197 30.55 19.48 17.01
N GLU A 198 30.12 19.34 15.75
CA GLU A 198 30.63 20.18 14.65
C GLU A 198 30.32 21.66 14.84
N ALA A 199 29.12 21.99 15.33
CA ALA A 199 28.75 23.35 15.67
C ALA A 199 29.63 23.91 16.80
N ASP A 200 29.87 23.11 17.85
CA ASP A 200 30.75 23.48 18.96
C ASP A 200 32.19 23.70 18.50
N ILE A 201 32.73 22.83 17.63
CA ILE A 201 34.06 23.02 17.02
C ILE A 201 34.10 24.33 16.21
N GLY A 202 33.05 24.63 15.44
CA GLY A 202 32.93 25.89 14.70
C GLY A 202 32.95 27.11 15.63
N ASN A 203 32.23 27.05 16.74
CA ASN A 203 32.20 28.12 17.74
C ASN A 203 33.54 28.28 18.47
N LEU A 204 34.19 27.18 18.84
CA LEU A 204 35.51 27.20 19.48
C LEU A 204 36.58 27.78 18.56
N ARG A 205 36.54 27.50 17.25
CA ARG A 205 37.43 28.13 16.27
C ARG A 205 37.22 29.64 16.20
N ARG A 206 35.97 30.11 16.17
CA ARG A 206 35.66 31.55 16.20
C ARG A 206 36.13 32.23 17.49
N LEU A 207 35.97 31.56 18.65
CA LEU A 207 36.49 32.05 19.93
C LEU A 207 38.02 32.14 19.92
N LEU A 208 38.70 31.16 19.34
CA LEU A 208 40.15 31.20 19.16
C LEU A 208 40.58 32.39 18.30
N ASP A 209 39.91 32.62 17.17
CA ASP A 209 40.22 33.76 16.29
C ASP A 209 39.98 35.09 17.02
N GLN A 210 38.85 35.22 17.73
CA GLN A 210 38.52 36.42 18.51
C GLN A 210 39.55 36.70 19.61
N THR A 211 39.93 35.68 20.37
CA THR A 211 40.94 35.81 21.44
C THR A 211 42.32 36.17 20.87
N THR A 212 42.67 35.62 19.71
CA THR A 212 43.91 35.95 18.99
C THR A 212 43.92 37.41 18.55
N LEU A 213 42.80 37.92 18.03
CA LEU A 213 42.66 39.35 17.68
C LEU A 213 42.78 40.26 18.91
N THR A 214 42.10 39.93 20.02
CA THR A 214 42.22 40.72 21.25
C THR A 214 43.62 40.69 21.84
N LYS A 215 44.33 39.57 21.70
CA LYS A 215 45.73 39.46 22.13
C LYS A 215 46.61 40.39 21.30
N ALA A 216 46.46 40.38 19.97
CA ALA A 216 47.23 41.26 19.09
C ALA A 216 46.95 42.75 19.37
N ASP A 217 45.69 43.12 19.66
CA ASP A 217 45.32 44.49 20.04
C ASP A 217 46.00 44.92 21.35
N LEU A 218 45.99 44.05 22.38
CA LEU A 218 46.69 44.32 23.64
C LEU A 218 48.21 44.39 23.46
N GLU A 219 48.79 43.53 22.62
CA GLU A 219 50.22 43.58 22.29
C GLU A 219 50.59 44.93 21.64
N MET A 220 49.77 45.42 20.70
CA MET A 220 49.94 46.74 20.07
C MET A 220 49.81 47.89 21.10
N GLN A 221 48.84 47.82 22.02
CA GLN A 221 48.71 48.82 23.10
C GLN A 221 49.94 48.82 24.03
N ILE A 222 50.46 47.64 24.36
CA ILE A 222 51.68 47.52 25.19
C ILE A 222 52.89 48.13 24.47
N GLU A 223 53.07 47.84 23.18
CA GLU A 223 54.17 48.41 22.38
C GLU A 223 54.05 49.94 22.30
N GLY A 224 52.84 50.47 22.05
CA GLY A 224 52.59 51.91 22.05
C GLY A 224 52.93 52.59 23.40
N LEU A 225 52.52 51.98 24.52
CA LEU A 225 52.87 52.48 25.86
C LEU A 225 54.38 52.38 26.15
N GLN A 226 55.06 51.36 25.63
CA GLN A 226 56.52 51.24 25.75
C GLN A 226 57.22 52.36 24.98
N ASP A 227 56.76 52.68 23.77
CA ASP A 227 57.27 53.78 22.96
C ASP A 227 57.02 55.14 23.62
N GLU A 228 55.83 55.38 24.18
CA GLU A 228 55.53 56.60 24.95
C GLU A 228 56.45 56.73 26.18
N LEU A 229 56.67 55.64 26.90
CA LEU A 229 57.57 55.61 28.06
C LEU A 229 59.02 55.90 27.63
N ALA A 230 59.48 55.32 26.52
CA ALA A 230 60.78 55.60 25.95
C ALA A 230 60.91 57.07 25.51
N TYR A 231 59.87 57.63 24.89
CA TYR A 231 59.80 59.04 24.50
C TYR A 231 59.90 59.97 25.71
N LEU A 232 59.12 59.72 26.77
CA LEU A 232 59.15 60.52 28.00
C LEU A 232 60.51 60.44 28.70
N LYS A 233 61.14 59.26 28.75
CA LYS A 233 62.49 59.10 29.29
C LYS A 233 63.52 59.88 28.48
N LYS A 234 63.44 59.84 27.15
CA LYS A 234 64.32 60.62 26.27
C LYS A 234 64.11 62.13 26.48
N ASN A 235 62.86 62.58 26.52
CA ASN A 235 62.53 63.98 26.78
C ASN A 235 63.09 64.44 28.14
N HIS A 236 62.90 63.65 29.20
CA HIS A 236 63.47 63.95 30.51
C HIS A 236 65.01 64.01 30.50
N ALA A 237 65.67 63.11 29.77
CA ALA A 237 67.12 63.13 29.61
C ALA A 237 67.61 64.37 28.82
N GLU A 238 66.85 64.82 27.82
CA GLU A 238 67.14 66.05 27.08
C GLU A 238 66.86 67.32 27.90
N VAL A 239 65.97 67.24 28.88
CA VAL A 239 65.61 68.36 29.80
C VAL A 239 66.51 68.40 31.06
N GLY A 240 67.31 67.37 31.34
CA GLY A 240 68.23 67.34 32.50
C GLY A 240 69.71 67.64 32.14
N PRO A 241 70.46 68.51 32.86
CA PRO A 241 70.09 69.49 33.89
C PRO A 241 70.27 70.93 33.36
N THR A 242 69.30 71.47 32.62
CA THR A 242 69.26 72.91 32.27
C THR A 242 68.34 73.69 33.20
N THR A 243 68.31 73.30 34.47
CA THR A 243 67.64 74.02 35.57
C THR A 243 68.53 74.09 36.81
N SER A 244 69.86 74.13 36.62
CA SER A 244 70.81 74.46 37.69
C SER A 244 71.23 75.93 37.68
N LEU A 245 70.44 76.81 37.07
CA LEU A 245 70.71 78.26 37.09
C LEU A 245 69.44 79.07 37.31
N SER A 246 69.44 79.75 38.45
CA SER A 246 68.78 81.03 38.69
C SER A 246 67.27 81.01 38.97
N LEU A 247 66.89 80.67 40.20
CA LEU A 247 65.72 81.31 40.81
C LEU A 247 66.19 82.50 41.66
N ARG A 248 66.28 83.63 40.97
CA ARG A 248 66.41 84.98 41.53
C ARG A 248 65.14 85.29 42.31
N LEU A 249 65.28 85.83 43.53
CA LEU A 249 64.20 86.43 44.31
C LEU A 249 63.42 87.40 43.42
N VAL A 250 62.18 87.05 43.10
CA VAL A 250 61.18 88.00 42.60
C VAL A 250 59.96 87.82 43.47
N ASP A 251 59.68 88.88 44.21
CA ASP A 251 58.54 89.11 45.08
C ASP A 251 57.24 88.66 44.40
N ALA A 252 56.59 87.66 44.99
CA ALA A 252 55.30 87.15 44.53
C ALA A 252 54.29 87.30 45.68
N ALA A 253 53.13 87.87 45.34
CA ALA A 253 51.96 88.08 46.18
C ALA A 253 51.59 86.84 47.04
N PRO A 254 50.81 87.01 48.15
CA PRO A 254 50.74 86.07 49.27
C PRO A 254 50.72 84.63 48.79
N GLN A 255 51.84 83.95 49.04
CA GLN A 255 52.10 82.59 48.63
C GLN A 255 50.88 81.74 48.97
N GLN A 256 50.22 81.17 47.97
CA GLN A 256 49.18 80.18 48.20
C GLN A 256 49.82 79.10 49.07
N ASP A 257 49.31 78.95 50.28
CA ASP A 257 49.94 78.14 51.31
C ASP A 257 50.06 76.73 50.76
N LEU A 258 51.27 76.37 50.32
CA LEU A 258 51.51 75.13 49.59
C LEU A 258 51.15 73.94 50.48
N SER A 259 51.27 74.11 51.80
CA SER A 259 50.76 73.20 52.81
C SER A 259 49.26 72.94 52.64
N ARG A 260 48.45 74.00 52.51
CA ARG A 260 47.00 73.91 52.27
C ARG A 260 46.65 73.25 50.94
N VAL A 261 47.37 73.54 49.87
CA VAL A 261 47.13 72.89 48.55
C VAL A 261 47.54 71.42 48.58
N LEU A 262 48.66 71.09 49.22
CA LEU A 262 49.09 69.71 49.41
C LEU A 262 48.15 68.93 50.33
N ASP A 263 47.60 69.57 51.37
CA ASP A 263 46.60 68.98 52.25
C ASP A 263 45.24 68.82 51.55
N GLU A 264 44.86 69.74 50.67
CA GLU A 264 43.67 69.62 49.81
C GLU A 264 43.82 68.48 48.80
N ILE A 265 44.99 68.36 48.15
CA ILE A 265 45.31 67.25 47.25
C ILE A 265 45.34 65.92 48.03
N ARG A 266 45.95 65.90 49.21
CA ARG A 266 45.95 64.72 50.09
C ARG A 266 44.52 64.34 50.47
N SER A 267 43.69 65.29 50.87
CA SER A 267 42.27 65.11 51.19
C SER A 267 41.47 64.60 49.98
N GLN A 268 41.75 65.09 48.77
CA GLN A 268 41.14 64.59 47.53
C GLN A 268 41.53 63.13 47.26
N TYR A 269 42.80 62.77 47.40
CA TYR A 269 43.26 61.39 47.20
C TYR A 269 42.77 60.44 48.28
N GLU A 270 42.75 60.87 49.54
CA GLU A 270 42.14 60.15 50.66
C GLU A 270 40.64 59.96 50.39
N GLY A 271 39.93 61.00 49.94
CA GLY A 271 38.53 60.92 49.55
C GLY A 271 38.24 59.95 48.40
N ILE A 272 39.09 59.94 47.37
CA ILE A 272 38.97 59.00 46.23
C ILE A 272 39.28 57.57 46.70
N THR A 273 40.29 57.38 47.54
CA THR A 273 40.67 56.07 48.06
C THR A 273 39.60 55.53 49.01
N ASP A 274 39.03 56.38 49.87
CA ASP A 274 37.91 56.03 50.73
C ASP A 274 36.62 55.78 49.93
N LYS A 275 36.42 56.49 48.83
CA LYS A 275 35.30 56.21 47.91
C LYS A 275 35.51 54.87 47.21
N HIS A 276 36.68 54.61 46.65
CA HIS A 276 37.01 53.32 46.05
C HIS A 276 36.92 52.17 47.05
N ARG A 277 37.38 52.37 48.28
CA ARG A 277 37.25 51.40 49.37
C ARG A 277 35.78 51.13 49.68
N ARG A 278 34.94 52.17 49.81
CA ARG A 278 33.50 52.02 50.02
C ARG A 278 32.79 51.36 48.84
N ASP A 279 33.15 51.70 47.61
CA ASP A 279 32.57 51.12 46.40
C ASP A 279 33.00 49.64 46.25
N GLN A 280 34.24 49.30 46.58
CA GLN A 280 34.72 47.93 46.68
C GLN A 280 34.01 47.16 47.79
N GLU A 281 33.88 47.72 48.99
CA GLU A 281 33.13 47.13 50.10
C GLU A 281 31.65 46.93 49.71
N ALA A 282 31.02 47.89 49.04
CA ALA A 282 29.65 47.78 48.55
C ALA A 282 29.53 46.69 47.48
N TRP A 283 30.45 46.63 46.52
CA TRP A 283 30.52 45.57 45.50
C TRP A 283 30.75 44.19 46.11
N PHE A 284 31.65 44.09 47.11
CA PHE A 284 31.88 42.87 47.86
C PHE A 284 30.66 42.48 48.68
N ASN A 285 29.98 43.42 49.32
CA ASN A 285 28.73 43.16 50.04
C ASN A 285 27.59 42.75 49.10
N ASP A 286 27.51 43.33 47.91
CA ASP A 286 26.55 42.91 46.88
C ASP A 286 26.86 41.49 46.40
N LYS A 287 28.13 41.17 46.12
CA LYS A 287 28.54 39.80 45.80
C LYS A 287 28.32 38.83 46.96
N LEU A 288 28.62 39.23 48.20
CA LEU A 288 28.32 38.44 49.39
C LEU A 288 26.82 38.28 49.59
N SER A 289 26.01 39.28 49.27
CA SER A 289 24.55 39.21 49.31
C SER A 289 24.03 38.29 48.21
N MET A 290 24.52 38.38 46.98
CA MET A 290 24.18 37.45 45.89
C MET A 290 24.61 36.02 46.19
N VAL A 291 25.80 35.84 46.74
CA VAL A 291 26.31 34.52 47.17
C VAL A 291 25.54 34.04 48.39
N SER A 292 25.17 34.90 49.33
CA SER A 292 24.31 34.57 50.47
C SER A 292 22.88 34.24 50.03
N LEU A 293 22.36 34.91 49.00
CA LEU A 293 21.08 34.63 48.37
C LEU A 293 21.14 33.30 47.60
N SER A 294 22.23 33.06 46.86
CA SER A 294 22.47 31.80 46.16
C SER A 294 22.73 30.65 47.12
N LEU A 295 23.45 30.89 48.22
CA LEU A 295 23.72 29.93 49.29
C LEU A 295 22.45 29.69 50.10
N SER A 296 21.63 30.71 50.37
CA SER A 296 20.32 30.52 51.01
C SER A 296 19.33 29.85 50.09
N LEU A 297 19.33 30.12 48.77
CA LEU A 297 18.56 29.37 47.78
C LEU A 297 19.05 27.93 47.68
N SER A 298 20.36 27.70 47.62
CA SER A 298 20.98 26.38 47.60
C SER A 298 20.79 25.65 48.94
N LEU A 299 20.78 26.35 50.06
CA LEU A 299 20.53 25.83 51.40
C LEU A 299 19.04 25.59 51.60
N ILE A 300 18.14 26.38 50.99
CA ILE A 300 16.71 26.08 50.85
C ILE A 300 16.55 24.84 49.98
N GLN A 301 17.31 24.66 48.90
CA GLN A 301 17.29 23.50 48.01
C GLN A 301 17.89 22.23 48.66
N ILE A 302 18.90 22.39 49.52
CA ILE A 302 19.52 21.34 50.32
C ILE A 302 18.66 20.99 51.54
N LEU A 303 18.04 21.96 52.21
CA LEU A 303 17.10 21.73 53.31
C LEU A 303 15.76 21.18 52.80
N SER A 304 15.32 21.55 51.59
CA SER A 304 14.17 20.91 50.91
C SER A 304 14.54 19.53 50.35
N GLY A 305 15.82 19.27 50.08
CA GLY A 305 16.36 17.94 49.73
C GLY A 305 16.77 17.05 50.91
N ARG A 306 16.89 17.57 52.14
CA ARG A 306 17.45 16.83 53.29
C ARG A 306 16.73 17.19 54.62
N PRO A 307 15.90 16.28 55.18
CA PRO A 307 15.15 16.57 56.40
C PRO A 307 16.00 16.37 57.68
N PRO A 308 15.74 17.13 58.76
CA PRO A 308 16.13 16.73 60.11
C PRO A 308 15.25 15.55 60.56
N LEU A 309 15.89 14.59 61.23
CA LEU A 309 15.28 13.43 61.87
C LEU A 309 14.33 13.86 62.99
N THR A 310 13.09 14.22 62.65
CA THR A 310 11.94 14.37 63.56
C THR A 310 10.65 14.01 62.81
N PRO A 311 9.61 13.47 63.45
CA PRO A 311 8.55 12.70 62.78
C PRO A 311 7.54 13.52 61.95
N LEU A 312 7.84 14.77 61.58
CA LEU A 312 6.95 15.70 60.88
C LEU A 312 7.30 15.95 59.40
N THR A 313 8.35 15.30 58.85
CA THR A 313 8.89 15.57 57.49
C THR A 313 8.28 14.73 56.36
N ARG A 314 7.36 13.82 56.67
CA ARG A 314 6.67 13.00 55.66
C ARG A 314 5.68 13.72 54.70
N PRO A 315 4.99 14.83 55.04
CA PRO A 315 4.01 15.43 54.13
C PRO A 315 4.63 16.38 53.09
N LEU A 316 5.73 17.09 53.40
CA LEU A 316 6.33 18.08 52.48
C LEU A 316 7.15 17.46 51.36
N GLN A 317 7.90 16.38 51.63
CA GLN A 317 8.57 15.60 50.57
C GLN A 317 7.56 14.86 49.68
N LYS A 318 6.42 14.43 50.24
CA LYS A 318 5.30 13.93 49.46
C LYS A 318 4.76 14.99 48.50
N GLY A 319 4.50 16.21 48.97
CA GLY A 319 3.98 17.27 48.12
C GLY A 319 4.91 17.68 46.96
N ALA A 320 6.24 17.70 47.18
CA ALA A 320 7.20 18.00 46.12
C ALA A 320 7.29 16.88 45.07
N LEU A 321 7.23 15.61 45.50
CA LEU A 321 7.18 14.44 44.61
C LEU A 321 5.83 14.34 43.89
N GLU A 322 4.73 14.68 44.55
CA GLU A 322 3.39 14.73 43.97
C GLU A 322 3.28 15.87 42.93
N ASN A 323 3.91 17.02 43.18
CA ASN A 323 3.95 18.12 42.20
C ASN A 323 4.80 17.78 40.97
N THR A 324 5.97 17.18 41.15
CA THR A 324 6.80 16.74 40.01
C THR A 324 6.14 15.60 39.24
N LEU A 325 5.47 14.68 39.92
CA LEU A 325 4.63 13.66 39.28
C LEU A 325 3.50 14.32 38.47
N GLY A 326 2.75 15.24 39.07
CA GLY A 326 1.67 15.97 38.39
C GLY A 326 2.15 16.80 37.20
N GLU A 327 3.34 17.41 37.27
CA GLU A 327 3.94 18.14 36.16
C GLU A 327 4.34 17.20 35.01
N THR A 328 4.91 16.03 35.32
CA THR A 328 5.21 15.02 34.30
C THR A 328 3.94 14.44 33.67
N GLU A 329 2.93 14.12 34.47
CA GLU A 329 1.62 13.66 34.01
C GLU A 329 0.95 14.70 33.11
N ALA A 330 0.97 15.98 33.49
CA ALA A 330 0.44 17.07 32.67
C ALA A 330 1.19 17.21 31.34
N ARG A 331 2.52 17.06 31.34
CA ARG A 331 3.33 17.09 30.11
C ARG A 331 2.99 15.91 29.19
N TYR A 332 2.89 14.70 29.72
CA TYR A 332 2.49 13.53 28.94
C TYR A 332 1.05 13.63 28.45
N SER A 333 0.12 14.14 29.27
CA SER A 333 -1.26 14.40 28.86
C SER A 333 -1.34 15.42 27.73
N SER A 334 -0.50 16.47 27.76
CA SER A 334 -0.44 17.46 26.68
C SER A 334 0.13 16.86 25.39
N MET A 335 1.16 16.02 25.48
CA MET A 335 1.73 15.29 24.34
C MET A 335 0.72 14.32 23.73
N LEU A 336 0.01 13.55 24.56
CA LEU A 336 -1.06 12.65 24.13
C LEU A 336 -2.21 13.41 23.46
N ALA A 337 -2.61 14.56 24.01
CA ALA A 337 -3.61 15.41 23.37
C ALA A 337 -3.13 15.95 22.01
N GLY A 338 -1.84 16.28 21.88
CA GLY A 338 -1.21 16.64 20.61
C GLY A 338 -1.30 15.53 19.57
N TYR A 339 -0.93 14.30 19.94
CA TYR A 339 -1.06 13.13 19.06
C TYR A 339 -2.52 12.83 18.71
N GLN A 340 -3.45 12.95 19.66
CA GLN A 340 -4.87 12.76 19.39
C GLN A 340 -5.40 13.79 18.38
N ASN A 341 -4.97 15.05 18.47
CA ASN A 341 -5.33 16.08 17.50
C ASN A 341 -4.80 15.75 16.10
N GLN A 342 -3.56 15.24 16.00
CA GLN A 342 -2.98 14.83 14.72
C GLN A 342 -3.72 13.64 14.12
N ILE A 343 -4.10 12.66 14.94
CA ILE A 343 -4.94 11.52 14.52
C ILE A 343 -6.29 12.03 14.00
N ASN A 344 -6.98 12.88 14.75
CA ASN A 344 -8.27 13.44 14.34
C ASN A 344 -8.18 14.20 13.01
N MET A 345 -7.10 14.96 12.79
CA MET A 345 -6.85 15.64 11.52
C MET A 345 -6.70 14.66 10.36
N MET A 346 -5.87 13.63 10.51
CA MET A 346 -5.66 12.61 9.48
C MET A 346 -6.93 11.79 9.21
N GLU A 347 -7.70 11.47 10.25
CA GLU A 347 -9.01 10.81 10.11
C GLU A 347 -10.00 11.67 9.33
N SER A 348 -10.03 12.98 9.59
CA SER A 348 -10.85 13.92 8.83
C SER A 348 -10.43 14.01 7.37
N GLU A 349 -9.12 14.03 7.08
CA GLU A 349 -8.62 14.01 5.70
C GLU A 349 -9.00 12.71 4.98
N LEU A 350 -8.85 11.56 5.64
CA LEU A 350 -9.28 10.28 5.09
C LEU A 350 -10.80 10.23 4.84
N ALA A 351 -11.62 10.77 5.74
CA ALA A 351 -13.05 10.87 5.56
C ALA A 351 -13.41 11.74 4.34
N ASN A 352 -12.73 12.88 4.18
CA ASN A 352 -12.92 13.77 3.03
C ASN A 352 -12.53 13.10 1.71
N VAL A 353 -11.39 12.39 1.66
CA VAL A 353 -10.96 11.65 0.47
C VAL A 353 -11.94 10.52 0.13
N ARG A 354 -12.41 9.76 1.12
CA ARG A 354 -13.43 8.72 0.90
C ARG A 354 -14.73 9.30 0.32
N SER A 355 -15.23 10.40 0.89
CA SER A 355 -16.41 11.09 0.37
C SER A 355 -16.20 11.58 -1.06
N SER A 356 -15.01 12.11 -1.38
CA SER A 356 -14.68 12.58 -2.73
C SER A 356 -14.63 11.44 -3.74
N ILE A 357 -14.03 10.30 -3.38
CA ILE A 357 -14.01 9.09 -4.23
C ILE A 357 -15.42 8.58 -4.47
N GLU A 358 -16.26 8.55 -3.43
CA GLU A 358 -17.64 8.09 -3.56
C GLU A 358 -18.47 9.02 -4.47
N GLN A 359 -18.31 10.34 -4.33
CA GLN A 359 -18.92 11.31 -5.22
C GLN A 359 -18.45 11.13 -6.67
N GLN A 360 -17.13 11.01 -6.91
CA GLN A 360 -16.60 10.73 -8.25
C GLN A 360 -17.16 9.42 -8.82
N GLY A 361 -17.28 8.37 -7.99
CA GLY A 361 -17.87 7.10 -8.41
C GLY A 361 -19.35 7.21 -8.79
N GLN A 362 -20.11 8.13 -8.19
CA GLN A 362 -21.48 8.44 -8.59
C GLN A 362 -21.51 9.21 -9.92
N GLU A 363 -20.66 10.23 -10.06
CA GLU A 363 -20.52 11.03 -11.29
C GLU A 363 -20.11 10.16 -12.49
N TYR A 364 -19.15 9.25 -12.29
CA TYR A 364 -18.74 8.29 -13.32
C TYR A 364 -19.88 7.36 -13.74
N ARG A 365 -20.68 6.87 -12.79
CA ARG A 365 -21.85 6.03 -13.11
C ARG A 365 -22.90 6.78 -13.93
N MET A 366 -23.20 8.03 -13.56
CA MET A 366 -24.11 8.88 -14.34
C MET A 366 -23.57 9.13 -15.75
N LEU A 367 -22.27 9.40 -15.88
CA LEU A 367 -21.65 9.60 -17.19
C LEU A 367 -21.71 8.34 -18.06
N LEU A 368 -21.52 7.17 -17.45
CA LEU A 368 -21.63 5.89 -18.14
C LEU A 368 -23.07 5.64 -18.62
N ASP A 369 -24.07 5.92 -17.77
CA ASP A 369 -25.49 5.83 -18.14
C ASP A 369 -25.82 6.73 -19.35
N ILE A 370 -25.41 8.01 -19.30
CA ILE A 370 -25.56 8.95 -20.42
C ILE A 370 -24.86 8.44 -21.68
N LYS A 371 -23.63 7.92 -21.56
CA LYS A 371 -22.89 7.33 -22.69
C LYS A 371 -23.67 6.17 -23.31
N THR A 372 -24.18 5.23 -22.50
CA THR A 372 -24.94 4.09 -23.01
C THR A 372 -26.23 4.52 -23.71
N ARG A 373 -26.92 5.55 -23.19
CA ARG A 373 -28.10 6.13 -23.83
C ARG A 373 -27.77 6.79 -25.16
N LEU A 374 -26.70 7.59 -25.22
CA LEU A 374 -26.25 8.19 -26.47
C LEU A 374 -25.82 7.13 -27.50
N GLU A 375 -25.18 6.05 -27.06
CA GLU A 375 -24.84 4.92 -27.94
C GLU A 375 -26.09 4.24 -28.52
N GLN A 376 -27.15 4.08 -27.73
CA GLN A 376 -28.44 3.59 -28.21
C GLN A 376 -29.08 4.56 -29.21
N GLU A 377 -29.10 5.86 -28.92
CA GLU A 377 -29.62 6.89 -29.83
C GLU A 377 -28.85 6.87 -31.16
N ILE A 378 -27.51 6.82 -31.14
CA ILE A 378 -26.68 6.67 -32.35
C ILE A 378 -27.00 5.38 -33.11
N ALA A 379 -27.21 4.25 -32.42
CA ALA A 379 -27.60 3.00 -33.07
C ALA A 379 -28.96 3.12 -33.77
N THR A 380 -29.94 3.78 -33.14
CA THR A 380 -31.24 4.05 -33.78
C THR A 380 -31.11 4.99 -34.98
N TYR A 381 -30.31 6.06 -34.87
CA TYR A 381 -30.06 6.97 -35.98
C TYR A 381 -29.38 6.25 -37.16
N ARG A 382 -28.41 5.36 -36.90
CA ARG A 382 -27.79 4.53 -37.93
C ARG A 382 -28.78 3.61 -38.62
N SER A 383 -29.65 2.93 -37.86
CA SER A 383 -30.68 2.06 -38.43
C SER A 383 -31.69 2.82 -39.29
N LEU A 384 -32.11 4.02 -38.87
CA LEU A 384 -33.01 4.87 -39.65
C LEU A 384 -32.35 5.31 -40.96
N LEU A 385 -31.10 5.76 -40.91
CA LEU A 385 -30.31 6.10 -42.10
C LEU A 385 -30.19 4.92 -43.06
N GLU A 386 -29.89 3.71 -42.56
CA GLU A 386 -29.78 2.50 -43.37
C GLU A 386 -31.13 2.10 -44.01
N THR A 387 -32.24 2.27 -43.30
CA THR A 387 -33.59 2.07 -43.88
C THR A 387 -33.98 3.12 -44.91
N GLU A 388 -33.58 4.38 -44.73
CA GLU A 388 -33.81 5.42 -45.73
C GLU A 388 -32.96 5.17 -46.97
N GLU A 389 -31.68 4.84 -46.82
CA GLU A 389 -30.76 4.49 -47.92
C GLU A 389 -31.30 3.30 -48.71
N SER A 390 -31.77 2.24 -48.03
CA SER A 390 -32.43 1.10 -48.66
C SER A 390 -33.70 1.50 -49.43
N ARG A 391 -34.48 2.47 -48.91
CA ARG A 391 -35.68 2.98 -49.56
C ARG A 391 -35.34 3.82 -50.79
N TYR A 392 -34.29 4.64 -50.73
CA TYR A 392 -33.77 5.38 -51.88
C TYR A 392 -33.26 4.44 -52.97
N ASP A 393 -32.50 3.41 -52.61
CA ASP A 393 -32.02 2.39 -53.56
C ASP A 393 -33.18 1.65 -54.24
N LEU A 394 -34.22 1.27 -53.50
CA LEU A 394 -35.43 0.67 -54.07
C LEU A 394 -36.18 1.63 -55.00
N LEU A 395 -36.30 2.92 -54.65
CA LEU A 395 -36.92 3.93 -55.51
C LEU A 395 -36.14 4.11 -56.81
N VAL A 396 -34.81 4.19 -56.73
CA VAL A 396 -33.92 4.29 -57.91
C VAL A 396 -34.06 3.05 -58.80
N LEU A 397 -34.13 1.84 -58.23
CA LEU A 397 -34.36 0.61 -58.98
C LEU A 397 -35.74 0.57 -59.64
N VAL A 398 -36.79 1.04 -58.97
CA VAL A 398 -38.15 1.12 -59.54
C VAL A 398 -38.23 2.15 -60.66
N GLU A 399 -37.61 3.32 -60.50
CA GLU A 399 -37.50 4.31 -61.58
C GLU A 399 -36.71 3.77 -62.77
N ALA A 400 -35.59 3.09 -62.53
CA ALA A 400 -34.81 2.43 -63.58
C ALA A 400 -35.63 1.35 -64.30
N MET A 401 -36.42 0.54 -63.58
CA MET A 401 -37.35 -0.43 -64.17
C MET A 401 -38.49 0.25 -64.95
N TRP A 402 -39.05 1.35 -64.45
CA TRP A 402 -40.09 2.11 -65.16
C TRP A 402 -39.54 2.72 -66.44
N LEU A 403 -38.37 3.34 -66.41
CA LEU A 403 -37.68 3.89 -67.59
C LEU A 403 -37.29 2.76 -68.58
N GLY A 404 -36.85 1.61 -68.08
CA GLY A 404 -36.61 0.40 -68.88
C GLY A 404 -37.89 -0.14 -69.55
N ARG A 405 -39.03 -0.12 -68.84
CA ARG A 405 -40.32 -0.55 -69.37
C ARG A 405 -40.92 0.47 -70.34
N TRP A 406 -40.75 1.77 -70.09
CA TRP A 406 -41.18 2.85 -70.99
C TRP A 406 -40.36 2.87 -72.28
N SER A 407 -39.05 2.67 -72.20
CA SER A 407 -38.20 2.49 -73.38
C SER A 407 -38.54 1.21 -74.16
N GLY A 408 -38.86 0.11 -73.47
CA GLY A 408 -39.39 -1.11 -74.09
C GLY A 408 -40.76 -0.95 -74.78
N LEU A 409 -41.66 -0.13 -74.23
CA LEU A 409 -42.97 0.21 -74.82
C LEU A 409 -42.85 1.24 -75.97
N ALA A 410 -41.92 2.20 -75.88
CA ALA A 410 -41.63 3.15 -76.95
C ALA A 410 -40.91 2.49 -78.14
N GLY A 411 -40.16 1.42 -77.91
CA GLY A 411 -39.53 0.60 -78.95
C GLY A 411 -40.50 -0.16 -79.85
N HIS A 412 -41.77 -0.35 -79.44
CA HIS A 412 -42.76 -1.10 -80.23
C HIS A 412 -43.67 -0.24 -81.13
N ARG A 413 -43.43 1.08 -81.24
CA ARG A 413 -44.20 1.96 -82.14
C ARG A 413 -43.29 2.82 -83.02
N LYS A 414 -42.39 2.17 -83.76
CA LYS A 414 -41.64 2.78 -84.88
C LYS A 414 -41.40 1.77 -86.01
N VAL A 415 -42.47 1.36 -86.69
CA VAL A 415 -42.42 0.84 -88.06
C VAL A 415 -43.65 1.32 -88.82
N ALA A 416 -43.48 2.37 -89.64
CA ALA A 416 -44.11 2.61 -90.94
C ALA A 416 -44.01 4.11 -91.27
N GLY A 417 -43.15 4.47 -92.23
CA GLY A 417 -43.07 5.84 -92.74
C GLY A 417 -41.75 6.20 -93.41
N SER A 418 -41.39 5.44 -94.44
CA SER A 418 -40.35 5.76 -95.43
C SER A 418 -40.71 7.03 -96.23
N ILE A 419 -39.83 8.04 -96.34
CA ILE A 419 -38.92 8.38 -97.50
C ILE A 419 -39.49 9.57 -98.34
N PRO A 420 -38.74 10.41 -99.11
CA PRO A 420 -37.32 10.33 -99.55
C PRO A 420 -36.45 11.62 -99.50
N GLY A 421 -35.15 11.41 -99.71
CA GLY A 421 -34.33 12.19 -100.66
C GLY A 421 -32.90 12.47 -100.17
N SER A 422 -31.80 12.21 -100.90
CA SER A 422 -31.47 11.35 -102.04
C SER A 422 -29.97 11.54 -102.29
N SER A 423 -29.22 10.43 -102.39
CA SER A 423 -27.77 10.29 -102.64
C SER A 423 -26.87 10.24 -101.42
#